data_AF-A0A847JJX3-F1
#
_entry.id   AF-A0A847JJX3-F1
#
_cell.length_a   1.000
_cell.length_b   1.000
_cell.length_c   1.000
_cell.angle_alpha   90.00
_cell.angle_beta   90.00
_cell.angle_gamma   90.00
#
_symmetry.space_group_name_H-M   'P 1'
#
loop_
_entity.id
_entity.type
_entity.pdbx_description
1 polymer ?
#
loop_
_entity_poly.entity_id
_entity_poly.type
_entity_poly.pdbx_seq_one_letter_code
_entity_poly.pdbx_strand_id
1 'polypeptide(L)'
;MEASKPWPAAPDHQKALGFPGELVENWKEVAIAKMGELLEKNRALRVYLDSCVKCGACTDKCHYFLGTGDPKNMPVARQDLLRKVYRRHFTLAGKYLPSLVGAEDLTEEVIDDWYSYFHQCSQCRRCSVYCPYGIDTAEISMAGREILD
;
A
#
# COMPACT_ATOMS: atom_id res chain seq x y z
N MET A 1 0.29 -18.40 1.79
CA MET A 1 -0.65 -17.31 2.09
C MET A 1 -1.19 -17.33 3.53
N GLU A 2 -0.78 -18.27 4.39
CA GLU A 2 -1.21 -18.30 5.80
C GLU A 2 -0.06 -18.03 6.81
N ALA A 3 1.20 -18.14 6.38
CA ALA A 3 2.36 -18.11 7.28
C ALA A 3 2.95 -16.70 7.59
N SER A 4 2.44 -15.62 6.99
CA SER A 4 3.05 -14.29 7.08
C SER A 4 2.01 -13.18 7.26
N LYS A 5 1.22 -13.26 8.34
CA LYS A 5 0.41 -12.12 8.81
C LYS A 5 1.12 -11.46 10.00
N PRO A 6 1.06 -10.12 10.14
CA PRO A 6 1.50 -9.44 11.36
C PRO A 6 0.77 -10.01 12.58
N TRP A 7 1.47 -10.14 13.71
CA TRP A 7 0.82 -10.55 14.94
C TRP A 7 0.08 -9.35 15.55
N PRO A 8 -1.25 -9.40 15.71
CA PRO A 8 -2.00 -8.28 16.24
C PRO A 8 -1.64 -8.02 17.71
N ALA A 9 -1.57 -6.75 18.08
CA ALA A 9 -1.43 -6.37 19.49
C ALA A 9 -2.69 -6.74 20.28
N ALA A 10 -2.54 -6.95 21.60
CA ALA A 10 -3.69 -7.18 22.47
C ALA A 10 -4.67 -5.99 22.40
N PRO A 11 -6.00 -6.23 22.44
CA PRO A 11 -7.01 -5.18 22.32
C PRO A 11 -6.84 -4.01 23.31
N ASP A 12 -6.40 -4.32 24.53
CA ASP A 12 -6.16 -3.31 25.58
C ASP A 12 -5.09 -2.29 25.19
N HIS A 13 -4.07 -2.70 24.43
CA HIS A 13 -3.03 -1.79 23.94
C HIS A 13 -3.56 -0.88 22.83
N GLN A 14 -4.38 -1.41 21.93
CA GLN A 14 -4.96 -0.64 20.83
C GLN A 14 -5.93 0.42 21.36
N LYS A 15 -6.78 0.04 22.32
CA LYS A 15 -7.73 0.96 22.95
C LYS A 15 -7.04 2.13 23.66
N ALA A 16 -5.92 1.87 24.34
CA ALA A 16 -5.15 2.92 25.02
C ALA A 16 -4.52 3.94 24.06
N LEU A 17 -4.21 3.51 22.83
CA LEU A 17 -3.65 4.37 21.76
C LEU A 17 -4.73 5.08 20.93
N GLY A 18 -6.01 4.77 21.16
CA GLY A 18 -7.14 5.33 20.40
C GLY A 18 -7.44 4.61 19.09
N PHE A 19 -6.83 3.45 18.83
CA PHE A 19 -7.15 2.64 17.65
C PHE A 19 -8.44 1.84 17.87
N PRO A 20 -9.37 1.81 16.89
CA PRO A 20 -10.70 1.23 17.06
C PRO A 20 -10.70 -0.30 17.22
N GLY A 21 -9.62 -1.00 16.87
CA GLY A 21 -9.47 -2.45 16.98
C GLY A 21 -10.26 -3.26 15.93
N GLU A 22 -11.32 -2.68 15.39
CA GLU A 22 -12.15 -3.19 14.30
C GLU A 22 -12.34 -2.09 13.23
N LEU A 23 -12.83 -2.46 12.04
CA LEU A 23 -13.16 -1.51 10.99
C LEU A 23 -14.35 -0.63 11.42
N VAL A 24 -14.23 0.68 11.22
CA VAL A 24 -15.34 1.64 11.46
C VAL A 24 -16.44 1.47 10.41
N GLU A 25 -17.68 1.85 10.72
CA GLU A 25 -18.84 1.61 9.84
C GLU A 25 -18.66 2.18 8.41
N ASN A 26 -18.02 3.34 8.27
CA ASN A 26 -17.74 4.02 7.00
C ASN A 26 -16.25 3.94 6.60
N TRP A 27 -15.58 2.83 6.91
CA TRP A 27 -14.14 2.68 6.73
C TRP A 27 -13.68 2.92 5.28
N LYS A 28 -14.51 2.58 4.28
CA LYS A 28 -14.19 2.79 2.86
C LYS A 28 -14.08 4.27 2.54
N GLU A 29 -15.08 5.04 2.96
CA GLU A 29 -15.13 6.49 2.75
C GLU A 29 -13.99 7.18 3.48
N VAL A 30 -13.72 6.77 4.72
CA VAL A 30 -12.61 7.30 5.54
C VAL A 30 -11.26 7.01 4.87
N ALA A 31 -11.01 5.77 4.46
CA ALA A 31 -9.76 5.37 3.83
C ALA A 31 -9.53 6.07 2.48
N ILE A 32 -10.57 6.19 1.65
CA ILE A 32 -10.50 6.91 0.37
C ILE A 32 -10.28 8.40 0.60
N ALA A 33 -10.98 9.01 1.56
CA ALA A 33 -10.78 10.43 1.90
C ALA A 33 -9.36 10.70 2.39
N LYS A 34 -8.83 9.85 3.28
CA LYS A 34 -7.45 9.93 3.78
C LYS A 34 -6.43 9.76 2.66
N MET A 35 -6.63 8.81 1.74
CA MET A 35 -5.80 8.68 0.55
C MET A 35 -5.82 9.97 -0.30
N GLY A 36 -6.99 10.59 -0.48
CA GLY A 36 -7.13 11.87 -1.17
C GLY A 36 -6.30 12.99 -0.52
N GLU A 37 -6.42 13.14 0.80
CA GLU A 37 -5.64 14.09 1.60
C GLU A 37 -4.13 13.89 1.40
N LEU A 38 -3.66 12.64 1.46
CA LEU A 38 -2.23 12.31 1.27
C LEU A 38 -1.76 12.66 -0.14
N LEU A 39 -2.56 12.37 -1.16
CA LEU A 39 -2.22 12.68 -2.56
C LEU A 39 -2.19 14.18 -2.84
N GLU A 40 -2.91 15.01 -2.07
CA GLU A 40 -2.87 16.47 -2.16
C GLU A 40 -1.66 17.06 -1.43
N LYS A 41 -1.36 16.58 -0.22
CA LYS A 41 -0.25 17.07 0.59
C LYS A 41 1.11 16.57 0.12
N ASN A 42 1.17 15.37 -0.45
CA ASN A 42 2.39 14.72 -0.87
C ASN A 42 2.42 14.50 -2.38
N ARG A 43 3.08 15.42 -3.09
CA ARG A 43 3.28 15.32 -4.54
C ARG A 43 4.08 14.07 -4.94
N ALA A 44 5.07 13.67 -4.13
CA ALA A 44 5.93 12.54 -4.45
C ALA A 44 5.12 11.23 -4.48
N LEU A 45 4.22 11.02 -3.51
CA LEU A 45 3.31 9.87 -3.49
C LEU A 45 2.54 9.71 -4.82
N ARG A 46 1.93 10.79 -5.34
CA ARG A 46 1.21 10.75 -6.63
C ARG A 46 2.13 10.39 -7.79
N VAL A 47 3.29 11.05 -7.88
CA VAL A 47 4.28 10.79 -8.94
C VAL A 47 4.79 9.34 -8.89
N TYR A 48 5.04 8.81 -7.70
CA TYR A 48 5.48 7.43 -7.50
C TYR A 48 4.44 6.41 -7.95
N LEU A 49 3.16 6.64 -7.66
CA LEU A 49 2.07 5.76 -8.10
C LEU A 49 1.86 5.79 -9.62
N ASP A 50 2.09 6.94 -10.27
CA ASP A 50 1.91 7.09 -11.72
C ASP A 50 3.12 6.58 -12.54
N SER A 51 4.34 6.76 -12.03
CA SER A 51 5.58 6.55 -12.81
C SER A 51 6.06 5.11 -12.89
N CYS A 52 5.59 4.20 -12.02
CA CYS A 52 6.09 2.83 -11.97
C CYS A 52 5.76 2.03 -13.24
N VAL A 53 6.78 1.73 -14.05
CA VAL A 53 6.68 0.93 -15.29
C VAL A 53 6.74 -0.60 -15.08
N LYS A 54 6.73 -1.05 -13.82
CA LYS A 54 6.83 -2.47 -13.44
C LYS A 54 8.07 -3.22 -13.97
N CYS A 55 9.23 -2.56 -14.05
CA CYS A 55 10.48 -3.18 -14.53
C CYS A 55 11.09 -4.23 -13.59
N GLY A 56 10.69 -4.26 -12.31
CA GLY A 56 11.17 -5.26 -11.35
C GLY A 56 12.59 -5.03 -10.78
N ALA A 57 13.27 -3.93 -11.12
CA ALA A 57 14.63 -3.64 -10.64
C ALA A 57 14.77 -3.55 -9.10
N CYS A 58 13.66 -3.30 -8.39
CA CYS A 58 13.61 -3.25 -6.93
C CYS A 58 13.33 -4.61 -6.26
N THR A 59 12.93 -5.63 -7.03
CA THR A 59 12.38 -6.90 -6.53
C THR A 59 13.38 -7.66 -5.67
N ASP A 60 14.53 -8.02 -6.23
CA ASP A 60 15.59 -8.80 -5.57
C ASP A 60 16.36 -7.99 -4.50
N LYS A 61 16.00 -6.73 -4.28
CA LYS A 61 16.63 -5.85 -3.28
C LYS A 61 15.87 -5.83 -1.96
N CYS A 62 14.65 -6.33 -1.94
CA CYS A 62 13.81 -6.38 -0.75
C CYS A 62 14.12 -7.62 0.10
N HIS A 63 14.55 -7.41 1.35
CA HIS A 63 14.80 -8.49 2.30
C HIS A 63 13.57 -9.38 2.53
N TYR A 64 12.37 -8.78 2.59
CA TYR A 64 11.13 -9.53 2.80
C TYR A 64 10.78 -10.39 1.59
N PHE A 65 10.99 -9.90 0.37
CA PHE A 65 10.80 -10.72 -0.81
C PHE A 65 11.81 -11.88 -0.82
N LEU A 66 13.09 -11.60 -0.57
CA LEU A 66 14.13 -12.65 -0.53
C LEU A 66 13.89 -13.70 0.56
N GLY A 67 13.39 -13.28 1.73
CA GLY A 67 13.13 -14.18 2.85
C GLY A 67 11.84 -14.99 2.72
N THR A 68 10.81 -14.46 2.06
CA THR A 68 9.49 -15.12 1.96
C THR A 68 9.22 -15.76 0.61
N GLY A 69 9.85 -15.30 -0.46
CA GLY A 69 9.50 -15.65 -1.84
C GLY A 69 8.12 -15.15 -2.29
N ASP A 70 7.38 -14.41 -1.44
CA ASP A 70 6.03 -13.98 -1.73
C ASP A 70 6.02 -12.83 -2.76
N PRO A 71 5.35 -12.99 -3.92
CA PRO A 71 5.25 -11.93 -4.91
C PRO A 71 4.72 -10.61 -4.37
N LYS A 72 3.79 -10.61 -3.41
CA LYS A 72 3.25 -9.37 -2.81
C LYS A 72 4.28 -8.62 -1.95
N ASN A 73 5.38 -9.28 -1.57
CA ASN A 73 6.51 -8.65 -0.89
C ASN A 73 7.53 -8.02 -1.85
N MET A 74 7.46 -8.28 -3.16
CA MET A 74 8.24 -7.54 -4.14
C MET A 74 7.85 -6.05 -4.07
N PRO A 75 8.76 -5.07 -4.02
CA PRO A 75 8.37 -3.67 -3.86
C PRO A 75 7.50 -3.13 -5.01
N VAL A 76 7.65 -3.68 -6.22
CA VAL A 76 6.79 -3.39 -7.38
C VAL A 76 5.35 -3.88 -7.19
N ALA A 77 5.16 -5.03 -6.55
CA ALA A 77 3.85 -5.63 -6.32
C ALA A 77 3.20 -5.09 -5.03
N ARG A 78 4.01 -4.83 -3.99
CA ARG A 78 3.53 -4.22 -2.74
C ARG A 78 2.92 -2.84 -3.00
N GLN A 79 3.58 -1.99 -3.80
CA GLN A 79 3.00 -0.70 -4.18
C GLN A 79 1.76 -0.85 -5.06
N ASP A 80 1.61 -1.98 -5.78
CA ASP A 80 0.42 -2.26 -6.59
C ASP A 80 -0.84 -2.39 -5.73
N LEU A 81 -0.71 -2.87 -4.49
CA LEU A 81 -1.82 -2.95 -3.53
C LEU A 81 -2.50 -1.58 -3.37
N LEU A 82 -1.70 -0.51 -3.17
CA LEU A 82 -2.23 0.86 -3.08
C LEU A 82 -2.62 1.40 -4.47
N ARG A 83 -1.79 1.14 -5.48
CA ARG A 83 -1.92 1.74 -6.81
C ARG A 83 -3.21 1.36 -7.52
N LYS A 84 -3.71 0.13 -7.34
CA LYS A 84 -4.96 -0.30 -7.98
C LYS A 84 -6.17 0.50 -7.48
N VAL A 85 -6.24 0.73 -6.17
CA VAL A 85 -7.28 1.55 -5.52
C VAL A 85 -7.09 3.02 -5.87
N TYR A 86 -5.85 3.51 -5.86
CA TYR A 86 -5.53 4.86 -6.34
C TYR A 86 -6.06 5.10 -7.77
N ARG A 87 -5.79 4.18 -8.70
CA ARG A 87 -6.28 4.27 -10.07
C ARG A 87 -7.80 4.33 -10.10
N ARG A 88 -8.46 3.45 -9.34
CA ARG A 88 -9.92 3.35 -9.28
C ARG A 88 -10.59 4.66 -8.91
N HIS A 89 -10.07 5.36 -7.90
CA HIS A 89 -10.74 6.52 -7.30
C HIS A 89 -10.17 7.88 -7.72
N PHE A 90 -8.92 7.94 -8.20
CA PHE A 90 -8.22 9.23 -8.43
C PHE A 90 -7.75 9.45 -9.86
N THR A 91 -7.91 8.49 -10.77
CA THR A 91 -7.58 8.67 -12.20
C THR A 91 -8.83 8.60 -13.07
N LEU A 92 -8.86 9.39 -14.16
CA LEU A 92 -9.98 9.35 -15.11
C LEU A 92 -10.12 7.96 -15.74
N ALA A 93 -9.01 7.36 -16.16
CA ALA A 93 -9.01 6.03 -16.77
C ALA A 93 -9.52 4.95 -15.82
N GLY A 94 -9.14 4.96 -14.53
CA GLY A 94 -9.64 3.97 -13.57
C GLY A 94 -11.09 4.17 -13.14
N LYS A 95 -11.63 5.40 -13.21
CA LYS A 95 -13.05 5.67 -12.96
C LYS A 95 -13.94 5.09 -14.07
N TYR A 96 -13.59 5.31 -15.33
CA TYR A 96 -14.43 4.97 -16.48
C TYR A 96 -14.07 3.64 -17.16
N LEU A 97 -12.80 3.22 -17.10
CA LEU A 97 -12.28 2.02 -17.77
C LEU A 97 -11.38 1.20 -16.81
N PRO A 98 -11.90 0.74 -15.66
CA PRO A 98 -11.10 0.13 -14.60
C PRO A 98 -10.31 -1.10 -15.05
N SER A 99 -10.90 -1.95 -15.90
CA SER A 99 -10.25 -3.18 -16.40
C SER A 99 -9.01 -2.89 -17.25
N LEU A 100 -8.99 -1.77 -17.99
CA LEU A 100 -7.87 -1.41 -18.87
C LEU A 100 -6.61 -1.07 -18.08
N VAL A 101 -6.76 -0.42 -16.93
CA VAL A 101 -5.64 0.05 -16.10
C VAL A 101 -5.38 -0.83 -14.89
N GLY A 102 -6.09 -1.96 -14.77
CA GLY A 102 -6.05 -2.85 -13.63
C GLY A 102 -6.42 -2.14 -12.33
N ALA A 103 -7.42 -1.26 -12.36
CA ALA A 103 -7.99 -0.65 -11.18
C ALA A 103 -8.90 -1.64 -10.44
N GLU A 104 -8.95 -1.54 -9.13
CA GLU A 104 -9.71 -2.44 -8.25
C GLU A 104 -10.42 -1.60 -7.18
N ASP A 105 -11.63 -1.98 -6.81
CA ASP A 105 -12.38 -1.34 -5.74
C ASP A 105 -11.74 -1.67 -4.37
N LEU A 106 -11.92 -0.77 -3.40
CA LEU A 106 -11.47 -1.01 -2.03
C LEU A 106 -12.42 -2.00 -1.33
N THR A 107 -11.99 -3.25 -1.16
CA THR A 107 -12.70 -4.32 -0.44
C THR A 107 -12.00 -4.68 0.88
N GLU A 108 -12.67 -5.48 1.72
CA GLU A 108 -12.09 -5.94 2.99
C GLU A 108 -10.84 -6.79 2.76
N GLU A 109 -10.83 -7.61 1.71
CA GLU A 109 -9.64 -8.40 1.35
C GLU A 109 -8.46 -7.50 0.94
N VAL A 110 -8.74 -6.38 0.26
CA VAL A 110 -7.72 -5.40 -0.13
C VAL A 110 -7.15 -4.71 1.11
N ILE A 111 -7.99 -4.31 2.07
CA ILE A 111 -7.50 -3.64 3.29
C ILE A 111 -6.74 -4.61 4.20
N ASP A 112 -7.13 -5.88 4.26
CA ASP A 112 -6.40 -6.95 4.95
C ASP A 112 -5.02 -7.20 4.32
N ASP A 113 -4.94 -7.18 2.99
CA ASP A 113 -3.67 -7.23 2.27
C ASP A 113 -2.80 -6.01 2.59
N TRP A 114 -3.38 -4.80 2.62
CA TRP A 114 -2.66 -3.58 2.98
C TRP A 114 -2.08 -3.69 4.39
N TYR A 115 -2.92 -4.07 5.36
CA TYR A 115 -2.50 -4.27 6.73
C TYR A 115 -1.35 -5.28 6.81
N SER A 116 -1.50 -6.43 6.15
CA SER A 116 -0.50 -7.49 6.18
C SER A 116 0.82 -7.08 5.55
N TYR A 117 0.81 -6.56 4.32
CA TYR A 117 2.01 -6.34 3.53
C TYR A 117 2.68 -4.99 3.77
N PHE A 118 1.94 -3.94 4.14
CA PHE A 118 2.56 -2.68 4.53
C PHE A 118 3.22 -2.78 5.89
N HIS A 119 2.68 -3.54 6.85
CA HIS A 119 3.34 -3.78 8.14
C HIS A 119 4.53 -4.74 8.07
N GLN A 120 4.62 -5.57 7.03
CA GLN A 120 5.85 -6.32 6.74
C GLN A 120 6.99 -5.44 6.22
N CYS A 121 6.72 -4.29 5.60
CA CYS A 121 7.77 -3.44 5.04
C CYS A 121 8.60 -2.75 6.15
N SER A 122 9.91 -3.01 6.25
CA SER A 122 10.77 -2.29 7.21
C SER A 122 11.02 -0.82 6.86
N GLN A 123 10.51 -0.33 5.72
CA GLN A 123 10.74 1.02 5.21
C GLN A 123 12.24 1.36 5.04
N CYS A 124 13.10 0.34 4.85
CA CYS A 124 14.55 0.51 4.68
C CYS A 124 15.00 1.23 3.40
N ARG A 125 14.07 1.61 2.51
CA ARG A 125 14.32 2.38 1.27
C ARG A 125 15.31 1.80 0.26
N ARG A 126 15.74 0.53 0.40
CA ARG A 126 16.55 -0.15 -0.65
C ARG A 126 15.87 -0.10 -2.02
N CYS A 127 14.57 -0.30 -2.06
CA CYS A 127 13.75 -0.17 -3.26
C CYS A 127 13.94 1.17 -3.99
N SER A 128 14.09 2.28 -3.27
CA SER A 128 14.31 3.62 -3.81
C SER A 128 15.68 3.74 -4.48
N VAL A 129 16.72 3.24 -3.81
CA VAL A 129 18.11 3.27 -4.31
C VAL A 129 18.25 2.56 -5.66
N TYR A 130 17.52 1.47 -5.88
CA TYR A 130 17.62 0.66 -7.09
C TYR A 130 16.53 0.95 -8.13
N CYS A 131 15.59 1.86 -7.86
CA CYS A 131 14.59 2.22 -8.84
C CYS A 131 15.19 3.15 -9.90
N PRO A 132 15.23 2.79 -11.20
CA PRO A 132 15.75 3.68 -12.24
C PRO A 132 14.90 4.94 -12.45
N TYR A 133 13.67 4.95 -11.94
CA TYR A 133 12.75 6.10 -11.97
C TYR A 133 12.76 6.90 -10.65
N GLY A 134 13.59 6.52 -9.67
CA GLY A 134 13.68 7.21 -8.37
C GLY A 134 12.44 7.05 -7.48
N ILE A 135 11.67 5.98 -7.65
CA ILE A 135 10.44 5.73 -6.89
C ILE A 135 10.77 5.20 -5.50
N ASP A 136 10.37 5.93 -4.47
CA ASP A 136 10.45 5.46 -3.09
C ASP A 136 9.20 4.65 -2.69
N THR A 137 9.27 3.33 -2.83
CA THR A 137 8.16 2.46 -2.42
C THR A 137 8.01 2.37 -0.90
N ALA A 138 9.01 2.78 -0.10
CA ALA A 138 8.86 2.87 1.35
C ALA A 138 7.88 3.99 1.70
N GLU A 139 7.90 5.10 0.94
CA GLU A 139 6.95 6.19 1.09
C GLU A 139 5.52 5.78 0.75
N ILE A 140 5.34 4.98 -0.30
CA ILE A 140 4.04 4.36 -0.60
C ILE A 140 3.59 3.46 0.56
N SER A 141 4.51 2.72 1.18
CA SER A 141 4.19 1.88 2.35
C SER A 141 3.87 2.70 3.60
N MET A 142 4.52 3.86 3.79
CA MET A 142 4.19 4.80 4.87
C MET A 142 2.78 5.37 4.68
N ALA A 143 2.46 5.83 3.47
CA ALA A 143 1.11 6.29 3.13
C ALA A 143 0.07 5.18 3.34
N GLY A 144 0.39 3.94 2.94
CA GLY A 144 -0.48 2.79 3.18
C GLY A 144 -0.76 2.53 4.66
N ARG A 145 0.23 2.73 5.55
CA ARG A 145 0.01 2.64 7.00
C ARG A 145 -0.79 3.82 7.54
N GLU A 146 -0.51 5.04 7.10
CA GLU A 146 -1.24 6.23 7.55
C GLU A 146 -2.73 6.23 7.12
N ILE A 147 -3.09 5.47 6.08
CA ILE A 147 -4.50 5.25 5.71
C ILE A 147 -5.19 4.23 6.64
N LEU A 148 -4.42 3.32 7.24
CA LEU A 148 -4.91 2.27 8.14
C LEU A 148 -4.97 2.71 9.60
N ASP A 149 -4.23 3.76 9.96
CA ASP A 149 -4.21 4.39 11.29
C ASP A 149 -5.46 5.26 11.52
#